data_AF-A0A954ZZ50-F1
#
_entry.id   AF-A0A954ZZ50-F1
#
_cell.length_a   1.000
_cell.length_b   1.000
_cell.length_c   1.000
_cell.angle_alpha   90.00
_cell.angle_beta   90.00
_cell.angle_gamma   90.00
#
_symmetry.space_group_name_H-M   'P 1'
#
loop_
_entity.id
_entity.type
_entity.pdbx_description
1 polymer ?
#
loop_
_entity_poly.entity_id
_entity_poly.type
_entity_poly.pdbx_seq_one_letter_code
_entity_poly.pdbx_strand_id
1 'polypeptide(L)'
;MKHSVTCVAALTLVVGSASADPFSQWNLVVRNNITLSTSEVDGSALIGGSLLGGTSNYATHGVTASNGDGLAIGGMLASGVTVNINNGGNFRISSLANRLGTVNLNGGGTTISDANTAATAANLVSQAANASSYLATLAPNGSVDGAGNMSAAPTMIGGQNVAVYEITQSQFSALGQLSLNLGVADSVIINFIHDGTGVVNLTAPPNIIGGFNQANSSRILWNFGDATSIISNNSMNGAVLATEAELVLNGGGINGTVIVDSISLQGAEIRGNIYTGIVPTPGTVSLMGLAGMCAMRRTRRSA
;
A
#
# COMPACT_ATOMS: atom_id res chain seq x y z
N MET A 1 -33.17 -25.63 48.95
CA MET A 1 -32.87 -24.30 48.37
C MET A 1 -31.44 -24.30 47.85
N LYS A 2 -31.23 -24.53 46.54
CA LYS A 2 -29.91 -24.43 45.89
C LYS A 2 -29.86 -23.09 45.17
N HIS A 3 -29.08 -22.14 45.67
CA HIS A 3 -28.86 -20.85 45.01
C HIS A 3 -27.84 -21.06 43.91
N SER A 4 -28.30 -21.04 42.65
CA SER A 4 -27.42 -21.03 41.48
C SER A 4 -27.04 -19.58 41.20
N VAL A 5 -25.79 -19.22 41.50
CA VAL A 5 -25.22 -17.91 41.14
C VAL A 5 -24.74 -18.00 39.69
N THR A 6 -25.43 -17.32 38.78
CA THR A 6 -25.03 -17.21 37.38
C THR A 6 -24.13 -15.98 37.25
N CYS A 7 -22.82 -16.17 37.10
CA CYS A 7 -21.90 -15.10 36.71
C CYS A 7 -22.16 -14.71 35.25
N VAL A 8 -22.71 -13.53 35.03
CA VAL A 8 -22.74 -12.88 33.70
C VAL A 8 -21.43 -12.12 33.55
N ALA A 9 -20.51 -12.63 32.75
CA ALA A 9 -19.34 -11.87 32.34
C ALA A 9 -19.77 -10.81 31.31
N ALA A 10 -19.72 -9.53 31.70
CA ALA A 10 -19.89 -8.42 30.77
C ALA A 10 -18.66 -8.35 29.87
N LEU A 11 -18.81 -8.68 28.59
CA LEU A 11 -17.77 -8.51 27.59
C LEU A 11 -17.88 -7.08 27.02
N THR A 12 -16.97 -6.19 27.42
CA THR A 12 -16.84 -4.86 26.83
C THR A 12 -16.41 -4.99 25.37
N LEU A 13 -17.30 -4.61 24.46
CA LEU A 13 -16.98 -4.36 23.06
C LEU A 13 -16.09 -3.12 22.98
N VAL A 14 -14.80 -3.30 22.70
CA VAL A 14 -13.95 -2.19 22.28
C VAL A 14 -14.28 -1.94 20.81
N VAL A 15 -15.07 -0.91 20.56
CA VAL A 15 -15.25 -0.38 19.20
C VAL A 15 -13.94 0.32 18.86
N GLY A 16 -13.07 -0.36 18.11
CA GLY A 16 -11.90 0.28 17.53
C GLY A 16 -12.38 1.42 16.64
N SER A 17 -12.05 2.65 16.99
CA SER A 17 -12.24 3.81 16.12
C SER A 17 -11.62 3.50 14.75
N ALA A 18 -12.38 3.71 13.69
CA ALA A 18 -11.88 3.63 12.32
C ALA A 18 -10.70 4.59 12.18
N SER A 19 -9.48 4.06 12.20
CA SER A 19 -8.32 4.81 11.72
C SER A 19 -8.61 5.15 10.27
N ALA A 20 -8.43 6.42 9.88
CA ALA A 20 -8.38 6.79 8.48
C ALA A 20 -7.43 5.81 7.78
N ASP A 21 -7.93 5.16 6.73
CA ASP A 21 -7.19 4.13 6.03
C ASP A 21 -5.91 4.75 5.44
N PRO A 22 -4.71 4.40 5.91
CA PRO A 22 -3.48 5.05 5.47
C PRO A 22 -3.20 4.87 3.98
N PHE A 23 -3.78 3.84 3.37
CA PHE A 23 -3.68 3.55 1.95
C PHE A 23 -4.46 4.56 1.10
N SER A 24 -5.39 5.30 1.72
CA SER A 24 -6.32 6.22 1.06
C SER A 24 -5.86 7.69 0.99
N GLN A 25 -4.68 8.02 1.52
CA GLN A 25 -4.26 9.43 1.68
C GLN A 25 -2.91 9.75 1.04
N TRP A 26 -2.01 8.78 0.96
CA TRP A 26 -0.67 8.97 0.46
C TRP A 26 -0.47 8.16 -0.81
N ASN A 27 0.08 8.77 -1.85
CA ASN A 27 0.50 8.05 -3.06
C ASN A 27 1.79 7.28 -2.79
N LEU A 28 2.66 7.82 -1.94
CA LEU A 28 3.94 7.20 -1.60
C LEU A 28 4.15 7.25 -0.09
N VAL A 29 4.42 6.11 0.51
CA VAL A 29 4.90 5.99 1.89
C VAL A 29 6.17 5.16 1.92
N VAL A 30 7.23 5.71 2.49
CA VAL A 30 8.53 5.06 2.61
C VAL A 30 8.95 5.07 4.07
N ARG A 31 9.33 3.91 4.62
CA ARG A 31 9.78 3.81 6.02
C ARG A 31 11.11 4.53 6.25
N ASN A 32 12.07 4.22 5.41
CA ASN A 32 13.45 4.68 5.48
C ASN A 32 13.71 5.74 4.41
N ASN A 33 14.72 5.55 3.58
CA ASN A 33 15.23 6.59 2.70
C ASN A 33 14.70 6.44 1.27
N ILE A 34 14.66 7.57 0.59
CA ILE A 34 14.49 7.63 -0.86
C ILE A 34 15.81 8.07 -1.49
N THR A 35 16.27 7.30 -2.48
CA THR A 35 17.37 7.70 -3.37
C THR A 35 16.81 7.96 -4.76
N LEU A 36 17.04 9.14 -5.33
CA LEU A 36 16.49 9.52 -6.63
C LEU A 36 17.57 10.10 -7.54
N SER A 37 17.41 9.89 -8.85
CA SER A 37 18.05 10.72 -9.87
C SER A 37 17.09 11.82 -10.34
N THR A 38 15.88 11.45 -10.75
CA THR A 38 14.71 12.30 -10.98
C THR A 38 13.44 11.49 -10.73
N SER A 39 12.41 12.11 -10.14
CA SER A 39 11.11 11.45 -9.95
C SER A 39 9.94 12.41 -9.82
N GLU A 40 8.76 11.88 -10.06
CA GLU A 40 7.49 12.57 -9.84
C GLU A 40 6.57 11.72 -8.97
N VAL A 41 5.87 12.38 -8.05
CA VAL A 41 4.73 11.84 -7.32
C VAL A 41 3.51 12.72 -7.61
N ASP A 42 2.49 12.14 -8.21
CA ASP A 42 1.27 12.87 -8.62
C ASP A 42 0.57 13.54 -7.44
N GLY A 43 0.55 12.84 -6.30
CA GLY A 43 -0.09 13.30 -5.08
C GLY A 43 0.90 13.50 -3.93
N SER A 44 0.46 13.12 -2.73
CA SER A 44 1.23 13.34 -1.51
C SER A 44 2.20 12.20 -1.20
N ALA A 45 3.37 12.53 -0.66
CA ALA A 45 4.37 11.57 -0.20
C ALA A 45 4.75 11.73 1.28
N LEU A 46 4.88 10.61 1.99
CA LEU A 46 5.35 10.53 3.38
C LEU A 46 6.62 9.66 3.45
N ILE A 47 7.74 10.27 3.83
CA ILE A 47 9.06 9.63 3.91
C ILE A 47 9.47 9.63 5.37
N GLY A 48 9.66 8.46 5.97
CA GLY A 48 10.08 8.34 7.38
C GLY A 48 11.56 8.69 7.59
N GLY A 49 12.41 8.35 6.63
CA GLY A 49 13.82 8.71 6.59
C GLY A 49 14.10 9.96 5.74
N SER A 50 15.22 9.94 5.02
CA SER A 50 15.75 11.09 4.29
C SER A 50 15.52 10.99 2.79
N LEU A 51 15.42 12.15 2.13
CA LEU A 51 15.45 12.29 0.67
C LEU A 51 16.88 12.65 0.26
N LEU A 52 17.56 11.73 -0.42
CA LEU A 52 19.03 11.77 -0.56
C LEU A 52 19.56 12.22 -1.94
N GLY A 53 18.70 12.36 -2.96
CA GLY A 53 19.19 12.68 -4.30
C GLY A 53 18.17 13.36 -5.22
N GLY A 54 18.72 13.98 -6.26
CA GLY A 54 17.98 14.40 -7.44
C GLY A 54 17.14 15.66 -7.31
N THR A 55 16.39 15.92 -8.39
CA THR A 55 15.25 16.85 -8.38
C THR A 55 13.98 16.03 -8.44
N SER A 56 13.00 16.36 -7.61
CA SER A 56 11.71 15.65 -7.60
C SER A 56 10.52 16.59 -7.49
N ASN A 57 9.40 16.15 -8.08
CA ASN A 57 8.13 16.87 -8.04
C ASN A 57 7.12 16.08 -7.21
N TYR A 58 6.35 16.79 -6.39
CA TYR A 58 5.29 16.22 -5.57
C TYR A 58 4.01 17.01 -5.76
N ALA A 59 2.88 16.35 -5.48
CA ALA A 59 1.55 16.89 -5.64
C ALA A 59 1.34 17.53 -7.03
N THR A 60 1.89 16.95 -8.11
CA THR A 60 1.80 17.51 -9.48
C THR A 60 0.37 17.52 -10.02
N HIS A 61 -0.47 16.60 -9.54
CA HIS A 61 -1.88 16.45 -9.89
C HIS A 61 -2.82 16.69 -8.69
N GLY A 62 -2.32 17.37 -7.65
CA GLY A 62 -3.09 17.78 -6.48
C GLY A 62 -2.58 17.16 -5.18
N VAL A 63 -3.07 17.67 -4.05
CA VAL A 63 -2.70 17.19 -2.72
C VAL A 63 -3.69 16.12 -2.29
N THR A 64 -3.19 14.95 -1.92
CA THR A 64 -4.03 13.80 -1.52
C THR A 64 -4.08 13.60 -0.01
N ALA A 65 -3.02 13.99 0.71
CA ALA A 65 -2.96 13.85 2.15
C ALA A 65 -3.98 14.78 2.81
N SER A 66 -4.78 14.23 3.72
CA SER A 66 -5.87 14.95 4.39
C SER A 66 -5.42 16.16 5.22
N ASN A 67 -4.15 16.19 5.61
CA ASN A 67 -3.53 17.27 6.34
C ASN A 67 -2.96 18.39 5.44
N GLY A 68 -3.13 18.28 4.12
CA GLY A 68 -2.66 19.26 3.13
C GLY A 68 -1.18 19.14 2.78
N ASP A 69 -0.47 18.13 3.24
CA ASP A 69 0.94 17.93 2.91
C ASP A 69 1.08 17.40 1.48
N GLY A 70 1.89 18.08 0.65
CA GLY A 70 2.35 17.52 -0.63
C GLY A 70 3.57 16.61 -0.42
N LEU A 71 4.42 16.93 0.55
CA LEU A 71 5.58 16.14 0.91
C LEU A 71 5.86 16.26 2.41
N ALA A 72 6.03 15.12 3.09
CA ALA A 72 6.43 15.03 4.49
C ALA A 72 7.70 14.17 4.63
N ILE A 73 8.72 14.68 5.34
CA ILE A 73 10.02 14.02 5.54
C ILE A 73 10.36 13.91 7.03
N GLY A 74 10.55 12.69 7.54
CA GLY A 74 10.92 12.40 8.91
C GLY A 74 12.42 12.53 9.19
N GLY A 75 13.26 12.32 8.20
CA GLY A 75 14.71 12.54 8.26
C GLY A 75 15.11 13.91 7.69
N MET A 76 16.08 13.87 6.78
CA MET A 76 16.70 15.04 6.17
C MET A 76 16.32 15.20 4.70
N LEU A 77 16.14 16.44 4.26
CA LEU A 77 16.24 16.82 2.86
C LEU A 77 17.71 17.16 2.59
N ALA A 78 18.44 16.26 1.91
CA ALA A 78 19.89 16.38 1.79
C ALA A 78 20.35 17.62 1.00
N SER A 79 21.57 18.08 1.26
CA SER A 79 22.18 19.20 0.52
C SER A 79 22.28 18.89 -0.97
N GLY A 80 21.95 19.85 -1.82
CA GLY A 80 21.94 19.69 -3.28
C GLY A 80 20.69 19.01 -3.85
N VAL A 81 19.77 18.53 -3.00
CA VAL A 81 18.46 18.04 -3.43
C VAL A 81 17.51 19.21 -3.62
N THR A 82 16.70 19.17 -4.68
CA THR A 82 15.62 20.15 -4.92
C THR A 82 14.29 19.44 -5.00
N VAL A 83 13.30 19.93 -4.24
CA VAL A 83 11.91 19.45 -4.33
C VAL A 83 10.99 20.57 -4.79
N ASN A 84 10.11 20.25 -5.73
CA ASN A 84 9.01 21.11 -6.15
C ASN A 84 7.71 20.52 -5.63
N ILE A 85 7.04 21.24 -4.75
CA ILE A 85 5.77 20.82 -4.18
C ILE A 85 4.70 21.71 -4.79
N ASN A 86 3.79 21.12 -5.54
CA ASN A 86 2.85 21.83 -6.40
C ASN A 86 1.45 21.90 -5.78
N ASN A 87 0.56 22.61 -6.48
CA ASN A 87 -0.87 22.69 -6.16
C ASN A 87 -1.17 23.09 -4.71
N GLY A 88 -0.32 23.95 -4.11
CA GLY A 88 -0.51 24.46 -2.75
C GLY A 88 -0.18 23.46 -1.65
N GLY A 89 0.48 22.34 -1.96
CA GLY A 89 0.89 21.35 -0.98
C GLY A 89 1.87 21.89 0.05
N ASN A 90 1.69 21.51 1.32
CA ASN A 90 2.63 21.83 2.38
C ASN A 90 3.89 20.96 2.28
N PHE A 91 5.01 21.52 2.74
CA PHE A 91 6.23 20.79 3.03
C PHE A 91 6.33 20.56 4.53
N ARG A 92 6.28 19.31 4.99
CA ARG A 92 6.52 18.94 6.38
C ARG A 92 7.90 18.31 6.52
N ILE A 93 8.66 18.70 7.55
CA ILE A 93 9.94 18.09 7.88
C ILE A 93 10.10 17.94 9.40
N SER A 94 10.83 16.92 9.86
CA SER A 94 11.03 16.68 11.30
C SER A 94 11.62 17.87 12.06
N SER A 95 12.53 18.58 11.43
CA SER A 95 13.13 19.81 11.94
C SER A 95 13.54 20.71 10.78
N LEU A 96 13.40 22.02 10.93
CA LEU A 96 13.93 22.97 9.94
C LEU A 96 15.46 22.86 9.78
N ALA A 97 16.17 22.38 10.81
CA ALA A 97 17.60 22.11 10.73
C ALA A 97 17.94 20.96 9.76
N ASN A 98 16.98 20.08 9.46
CA ASN A 98 17.12 18.97 8.54
C ASN A 98 16.80 19.36 7.09
N ARG A 99 16.44 20.62 6.82
CA ARG A 99 16.19 21.13 5.47
C ARG A 99 17.49 21.69 4.88
N LEU A 100 18.36 20.81 4.40
CA LEU A 100 19.63 21.20 3.79
C LEU A 100 19.52 21.44 2.27
N GLY A 101 18.50 20.88 1.63
CA GLY A 101 18.18 21.11 0.22
C GLY A 101 17.21 22.27 -0.04
N THR A 102 16.88 22.47 -1.31
CA THR A 102 15.97 23.52 -1.78
C THR A 102 14.53 23.00 -1.83
N VAL A 103 13.59 23.83 -1.36
CA VAL A 103 12.15 23.54 -1.38
C VAL A 103 11.43 24.66 -2.12
N ASN A 104 10.76 24.32 -3.22
CA ASN A 104 9.89 25.24 -3.96
C ASN A 104 8.44 24.90 -3.67
N LEU A 105 7.69 25.86 -3.10
CA LEU A 105 6.27 25.72 -2.75
C LEU A 105 5.42 26.40 -3.82
N ASN A 106 5.12 25.68 -4.90
CA ASN A 106 4.34 26.18 -6.01
C ASN A 106 2.84 26.14 -5.67
N GLY A 107 2.17 27.29 -5.76
CA GLY A 107 0.75 27.41 -5.40
C GLY A 107 0.48 27.79 -3.94
N GLY A 108 1.50 28.24 -3.19
CA GLY A 108 1.29 28.93 -1.90
C GLY A 108 1.21 28.05 -0.65
N GLY A 109 1.74 26.81 -0.71
CA GLY A 109 1.85 25.94 0.46
C GLY A 109 2.79 26.50 1.55
N THR A 110 2.83 25.83 2.70
CA THR A 110 3.65 26.25 3.85
C THR A 110 4.72 25.22 4.22
N THR A 111 5.81 25.67 4.86
CA THR A 111 6.77 24.77 5.51
C THR A 111 6.38 24.56 6.97
N ILE A 112 6.33 23.30 7.40
CA ILE A 112 5.91 22.87 8.74
C ILE A 112 7.04 22.05 9.36
N SER A 113 7.42 22.37 10.60
CA SER A 113 8.34 21.56 11.39
C SER A 113 7.53 20.64 12.32
N ASP A 114 7.74 19.34 12.24
CA ASP A 114 7.01 18.35 13.03
C ASP A 114 7.87 17.11 13.34
N ALA A 115 8.40 17.07 14.56
CA ALA A 115 9.27 16.00 15.05
C ALA A 115 8.64 14.59 14.99
N ASN A 116 7.32 14.48 14.87
CA ASN A 116 6.63 13.19 14.80
C ASN A 116 6.56 12.61 13.39
N THR A 117 7.00 13.33 12.35
CA THR A 117 6.85 12.90 10.95
C THR A 117 7.43 11.50 10.70
N ALA A 118 8.61 11.18 11.25
CA ALA A 118 9.22 9.86 11.15
C ALA A 118 8.39 8.78 11.86
N ALA A 119 7.88 9.07 13.05
CA ALA A 119 7.03 8.14 13.81
C ALA A 119 5.68 7.89 13.10
N THR A 120 5.11 8.92 12.46
CA THR A 120 3.91 8.79 11.63
C THR A 120 4.14 7.83 10.47
N ALA A 121 5.26 7.98 9.75
CA ALA A 121 5.62 7.05 8.67
C ALA A 121 5.82 5.63 9.19
N ALA A 122 6.56 5.44 10.28
CA ALA A 122 6.79 4.12 10.88
C ALA A 122 5.48 3.44 11.30
N ASN A 123 4.59 4.15 11.98
CA ASN A 123 3.29 3.64 12.40
C ASN A 123 2.40 3.27 11.21
N LEU A 124 2.46 4.06 10.13
CA LEU A 124 1.73 3.78 8.90
C LEU A 124 2.23 2.50 8.25
N VAL A 125 3.55 2.36 8.10
CA VAL A 125 4.16 1.16 7.51
C VAL A 125 3.91 -0.07 8.39
N SER A 126 3.90 0.04 9.72
CA SER A 126 3.53 -1.07 10.60
C SER A 126 2.07 -1.52 10.43
N GLN A 127 1.13 -0.58 10.24
CA GLN A 127 -0.26 -0.93 9.93
C GLN A 127 -0.36 -1.62 8.56
N ALA A 128 0.37 -1.11 7.58
CA ALA A 128 0.45 -1.69 6.25
C ALA A 128 1.07 -3.10 6.27
N ALA A 129 2.07 -3.37 7.12
CA ALA A 129 2.67 -4.69 7.29
C ALA A 129 1.70 -5.70 7.89
N ASN A 130 0.89 -5.27 8.87
CA ASN A 130 -0.18 -6.09 9.45
C ASN A 130 -1.26 -6.40 8.40
N ALA A 131 -1.65 -5.41 7.60
CA ALA A 131 -2.59 -5.60 6.50
C ALA A 131 -2.03 -6.58 5.45
N SER A 132 -0.77 -6.40 5.05
CA SER A 132 -0.05 -7.29 4.13
C SER A 132 -0.04 -8.74 4.61
N SER A 133 0.27 -8.95 5.89
CA SER A 133 0.26 -10.27 6.54
C SER A 133 -1.14 -10.89 6.52
N TYR A 134 -2.19 -10.11 6.80
CA TYR A 134 -3.56 -10.62 6.71
C TYR A 134 -3.94 -10.97 5.26
N LEU A 135 -3.62 -10.11 4.29
CA LEU A 135 -3.94 -10.33 2.87
C LEU A 135 -3.29 -11.62 2.35
N ALA A 136 -2.09 -11.93 2.81
CA ALA A 136 -1.40 -13.19 2.50
C ALA A 136 -2.11 -14.44 3.05
N THR A 137 -2.95 -14.29 4.08
CA THR A 137 -3.74 -15.42 4.65
C THR A 137 -5.05 -15.68 3.90
N LEU A 138 -5.45 -14.79 3.00
CA LEU A 138 -6.69 -14.95 2.24
C LEU A 138 -6.57 -16.11 1.25
N ALA A 139 -7.53 -17.03 1.30
CA ALA A 139 -7.60 -18.12 0.33
C ALA A 139 -7.85 -17.57 -1.09
N PRO A 140 -7.07 -18.00 -2.10
CA PRO A 140 -7.33 -17.62 -3.48
C PRO A 140 -8.72 -18.08 -3.94
N ASN A 141 -9.46 -17.18 -4.57
CA ASN A 141 -10.75 -17.47 -5.22
C ASN A 141 -10.72 -17.18 -6.73
N GLY A 142 -9.53 -16.79 -7.22
CA GLY A 142 -9.21 -16.64 -8.62
C GLY A 142 -8.08 -17.56 -9.07
N SER A 143 -7.98 -17.75 -10.38
CA SER A 143 -6.96 -18.54 -11.03
C SER A 143 -6.26 -17.73 -12.12
N VAL A 144 -5.01 -18.10 -12.38
CA VAL A 144 -4.23 -17.63 -13.52
C VAL A 144 -3.98 -18.84 -14.42
N ASP A 145 -4.54 -18.82 -15.64
CA ASP A 145 -4.36 -19.92 -16.58
C ASP A 145 -2.99 -19.90 -17.27
N GLY A 146 -2.69 -20.94 -18.06
CA GLY A 146 -1.41 -21.05 -18.78
C GLY A 146 -1.20 -20.00 -19.88
N ALA A 147 -2.24 -19.27 -20.29
CA ALA A 147 -2.15 -18.14 -21.21
C ALA A 147 -2.09 -16.79 -20.47
N GLY A 148 -2.08 -16.81 -19.13
CA GLY A 148 -2.02 -15.64 -18.27
C GLY A 148 -3.36 -14.93 -18.08
N ASN A 149 -4.49 -15.55 -18.40
CA ASN A 149 -5.80 -14.96 -18.08
C ASN A 149 -6.12 -15.15 -16.61
N MET A 150 -6.47 -14.05 -15.94
CA MET A 150 -6.89 -14.04 -14.55
C MET A 150 -8.42 -13.94 -14.48
N SER A 151 -9.04 -14.89 -13.80
CA SER A 151 -10.49 -14.89 -13.54
C SER A 151 -10.77 -15.37 -12.12
N ALA A 152 -11.83 -14.83 -11.51
CA ALA A 152 -12.22 -15.20 -10.15
C ALA A 152 -13.73 -15.35 -10.03
N ALA A 153 -14.15 -16.08 -8.99
CA ALA A 153 -15.48 -15.98 -8.41
C ALA A 153 -15.36 -15.15 -7.13
N PRO A 154 -15.54 -13.81 -7.19
CA PRO A 154 -15.27 -12.94 -6.06
C PRO A 154 -16.13 -13.30 -4.85
N THR A 155 -15.55 -13.19 -3.67
CA THR A 155 -16.26 -13.45 -2.40
C THR A 155 -16.47 -12.15 -1.64
N MET A 156 -17.59 -12.05 -0.92
CA MET A 156 -17.90 -10.88 -0.10
C MET A 156 -16.96 -10.83 1.12
N ILE A 157 -16.09 -9.83 1.17
CA ILE A 157 -15.23 -9.53 2.32
C ILE A 157 -15.49 -8.07 2.67
N GLY A 158 -15.70 -7.74 3.94
CA GLY A 158 -15.86 -6.34 4.36
C GLY A 158 -16.91 -5.51 3.59
N GLY A 159 -17.93 -6.16 2.99
CA GLY A 159 -18.95 -5.49 2.18
C GLY A 159 -18.58 -5.22 0.71
N GLN A 160 -17.42 -5.70 0.24
CA GLN A 160 -16.99 -5.62 -1.15
C GLN A 160 -16.82 -7.02 -1.75
N ASN A 161 -17.10 -7.18 -3.04
CA ASN A 161 -16.74 -8.38 -3.79
C ASN A 161 -15.23 -8.41 -4.04
N VAL A 162 -14.51 -9.35 -3.45
CA VAL A 162 -13.05 -9.41 -3.56
C VAL A 162 -12.62 -10.61 -4.38
N ALA A 163 -11.84 -10.35 -5.43
CA ALA A 163 -11.06 -11.36 -6.12
C ALA A 163 -9.68 -11.46 -5.46
N VAL A 164 -9.27 -12.67 -5.08
CA VAL A 164 -7.97 -12.96 -4.47
C VAL A 164 -7.24 -13.94 -5.38
N TYR A 165 -6.08 -13.53 -5.86
CA TYR A 165 -5.17 -14.32 -6.67
C TYR A 165 -3.88 -14.59 -5.91
N GLU A 166 -3.28 -15.73 -6.20
CA GLU A 166 -1.89 -16.03 -5.87
C GLU A 166 -1.13 -16.24 -7.17
N ILE A 167 0.05 -15.65 -7.28
CA ILE A 167 0.95 -15.83 -8.42
C ILE A 167 2.37 -15.97 -7.93
N THR A 168 3.07 -17.02 -8.38
CA THR A 168 4.47 -17.21 -8.05
C THR A 168 5.37 -16.47 -9.04
N GLN A 169 6.59 -16.13 -8.62
CA GLN A 169 7.61 -15.56 -9.50
C GLN A 169 7.85 -16.44 -10.73
N SER A 170 7.96 -17.76 -10.54
CA SER A 170 8.17 -18.70 -11.65
C SER A 170 7.01 -18.74 -12.63
N GLN A 171 5.77 -18.68 -12.15
CA GLN A 171 4.59 -18.57 -13.00
C GLN A 171 4.60 -17.26 -13.76
N PHE A 172 4.80 -16.13 -13.07
CA PHE A 172 4.81 -14.79 -13.67
C PHE A 172 5.88 -14.66 -14.77
N SER A 173 7.10 -15.12 -14.52
CA SER A 173 8.21 -15.06 -15.49
C SER A 173 8.03 -15.99 -16.69
N ALA A 174 7.17 -17.02 -16.60
CA ALA A 174 6.90 -17.94 -17.70
C ALA A 174 5.83 -17.42 -18.68
N LEU A 175 5.10 -16.37 -18.31
CA LEU A 175 3.99 -15.84 -19.10
C LEU A 175 4.50 -14.90 -20.21
N GLY A 176 3.85 -14.97 -21.38
CA GLY A 176 3.97 -13.92 -22.40
C GLY A 176 3.09 -12.70 -22.10
N GLN A 177 1.98 -12.91 -21.40
CA GLN A 177 1.04 -11.86 -21.01
C GLN A 177 0.36 -12.20 -19.68
N LEU A 178 -0.13 -11.19 -18.98
CA LEU A 178 -1.00 -11.34 -17.81
C LEU A 178 -2.22 -10.42 -18.01
N SER A 179 -3.41 -11.01 -18.11
CA SER A 179 -4.65 -10.33 -18.46
C SER A 179 -5.66 -10.44 -17.34
N LEU A 180 -5.99 -9.32 -16.69
CA LEU A 180 -6.98 -9.29 -15.62
C LEU A 180 -8.40 -9.17 -16.17
N ASN A 181 -9.29 -10.09 -15.79
CA ASN A 181 -10.73 -9.87 -15.88
C ASN A 181 -11.29 -9.58 -14.47
N LEU A 182 -11.71 -8.32 -14.22
CA LEU A 182 -12.28 -7.95 -12.92
C LEU A 182 -13.64 -8.59 -12.67
N GLY A 183 -14.41 -8.89 -13.72
CA GLY A 183 -15.79 -9.35 -13.60
C GLY A 183 -16.62 -8.42 -12.71
N VAL A 184 -17.16 -8.98 -11.63
CA VAL A 184 -17.95 -8.26 -10.61
C VAL A 184 -17.14 -7.88 -9.36
N ALA A 185 -15.83 -8.10 -9.35
CA ALA A 185 -14.98 -7.80 -8.20
C ALA A 185 -14.89 -6.28 -8.02
N ASP A 186 -15.19 -5.80 -6.80
CA ASP A 186 -14.98 -4.43 -6.35
C ASP A 186 -13.50 -4.16 -6.07
N SER A 187 -12.79 -5.16 -5.54
CA SER A 187 -11.37 -5.12 -5.23
C SER A 187 -10.66 -6.40 -5.70
N VAL A 188 -9.42 -6.25 -6.14
CA VAL A 188 -8.54 -7.32 -6.60
C VAL A 188 -7.28 -7.31 -5.73
N ILE A 189 -7.02 -8.43 -5.06
CA ILE A 189 -5.80 -8.69 -4.29
C ILE A 189 -4.97 -9.71 -5.05
N ILE A 190 -3.70 -9.39 -5.27
CA ILE A 190 -2.73 -10.29 -5.90
C ILE A 190 -1.60 -10.51 -4.89
N ASN A 191 -1.60 -11.67 -4.26
CA ASN A 191 -0.50 -12.12 -3.41
C ASN A 191 0.61 -12.66 -4.32
N PHE A 192 1.72 -11.95 -4.40
CA PHE A 192 2.86 -12.34 -5.21
C PHE A 192 3.85 -13.13 -4.35
N ILE A 193 4.17 -14.34 -4.78
CA ILE A 193 5.01 -15.27 -4.02
C ILE A 193 6.38 -15.36 -4.68
N HIS A 194 7.42 -14.87 -3.99
CA HIS A 194 8.80 -15.01 -4.46
C HIS A 194 9.30 -16.44 -4.26
N ASP A 195 10.46 -16.77 -4.84
CA ASP A 195 11.06 -18.12 -4.85
C ASP A 195 11.80 -18.51 -3.55
N GLY A 196 11.38 -17.94 -2.42
CA GLY A 196 12.04 -18.12 -1.11
C GLY A 196 13.30 -17.28 -0.87
N THR A 197 13.77 -16.48 -1.84
CA THR A 197 14.98 -15.65 -1.68
C THR A 197 14.75 -14.28 -1.02
N GLY A 198 13.50 -13.84 -0.91
CA GLY A 198 13.14 -12.46 -0.55
C GLY A 198 13.27 -11.47 -1.71
N VAL A 199 13.73 -11.93 -2.89
CA VAL A 199 13.96 -11.08 -4.06
C VAL A 199 12.86 -11.32 -5.09
N VAL A 200 12.20 -10.24 -5.48
CA VAL A 200 11.22 -10.21 -6.56
C VAL A 200 11.82 -9.50 -7.77
N ASN A 201 11.93 -10.21 -8.89
CA ASN A 201 12.43 -9.64 -10.13
C ASN A 201 11.30 -9.50 -11.16
N LEU A 202 10.89 -8.25 -11.39
CA LEU A 202 9.89 -7.85 -12.39
C LEU A 202 10.55 -7.17 -13.60
N THR A 203 11.82 -7.47 -13.87
CA THR A 203 12.52 -7.01 -15.07
C THR A 203 12.02 -7.80 -16.28
N ALA A 204 11.62 -7.10 -17.35
CA ALA A 204 11.00 -7.72 -18.52
C ALA A 204 9.79 -8.62 -18.16
N PRO A 205 8.78 -8.07 -17.46
CA PRO A 205 7.62 -8.85 -17.04
C PRO A 205 6.77 -9.25 -18.26
N PRO A 206 5.83 -10.21 -18.13
CA PRO A 206 4.80 -10.45 -19.13
C PRO A 206 4.11 -9.15 -19.56
N ASN A 207 3.52 -9.13 -20.75
CA ASN A 207 2.69 -8.02 -21.16
C ASN A 207 1.45 -7.92 -20.25
N ILE A 208 1.36 -6.85 -19.45
CA ILE A 208 0.28 -6.64 -18.49
C ILE A 208 -0.89 -5.93 -19.19
N ILE A 209 -2.01 -6.63 -19.38
CA ILE A 209 -3.14 -6.19 -20.23
C ILE A 209 -4.51 -6.36 -19.57
N GLY A 210 -5.56 -6.01 -20.33
CA GLY A 210 -6.96 -6.17 -19.93
C GLY A 210 -7.33 -5.20 -18.81
N GLY A 211 -7.76 -5.76 -17.68
CA GLY A 211 -8.17 -5.02 -16.50
C GLY A 211 -7.05 -4.23 -15.82
N PHE A 212 -5.79 -4.55 -16.07
CA PHE A 212 -4.65 -3.79 -15.55
C PHE A 212 -4.45 -2.48 -16.32
N ASN A 213 -5.30 -1.51 -16.04
CA ASN A 213 -5.23 -0.18 -16.61
C ASN A 213 -5.45 0.88 -15.53
N GLN A 214 -5.10 2.12 -15.85
CA GLN A 214 -5.13 3.24 -14.90
C GLN A 214 -6.54 3.46 -14.31
N ALA A 215 -7.61 3.22 -15.07
CA ALA A 215 -8.99 3.37 -14.58
C ALA A 215 -9.37 2.34 -13.50
N ASN A 216 -8.67 1.20 -13.44
CA ASN A 216 -8.88 0.16 -12.44
C ASN A 216 -7.82 0.16 -11.32
N SER A 217 -6.78 1.00 -11.41
CA SER A 217 -5.66 1.03 -10.44
C SER A 217 -6.12 1.16 -8.98
N SER A 218 -7.13 1.97 -8.70
CA SER A 218 -7.63 2.16 -7.31
C SER A 218 -8.24 0.89 -6.70
N ARG A 219 -8.49 -0.15 -7.51
CA ARG A 219 -9.14 -1.40 -7.11
C ARG A 219 -8.17 -2.58 -7.04
N ILE A 220 -6.93 -2.40 -7.50
CA ILE A 220 -5.93 -3.47 -7.60
C ILE A 220 -4.88 -3.26 -6.51
N LEU A 221 -4.55 -4.31 -5.76
CA LEU A 221 -3.47 -4.31 -4.78
C LEU A 221 -2.55 -5.50 -5.05
N TRP A 222 -1.27 -5.18 -5.23
CA TRP A 222 -0.16 -6.12 -5.29
C TRP A 222 0.46 -6.23 -3.90
N ASN A 223 0.37 -7.42 -3.31
CA ASN A 223 0.90 -7.72 -1.99
C ASN A 223 2.19 -8.54 -2.13
N PHE A 224 3.32 -7.95 -1.75
CA PHE A 224 4.64 -8.59 -1.73
C PHE A 224 5.05 -8.77 -0.28
N GLY A 225 4.38 -9.68 0.43
CA GLY A 225 4.32 -9.64 1.90
C GLY A 225 5.66 -9.84 2.63
N ASP A 226 6.50 -10.75 2.15
CA ASP A 226 7.80 -11.07 2.74
C ASP A 226 9.00 -10.72 1.83
N ALA A 227 8.74 -9.99 0.74
CA ALA A 227 9.81 -9.52 -0.13
C ALA A 227 10.68 -8.48 0.60
N THR A 228 12.00 -8.62 0.46
CA THR A 228 13.01 -7.67 0.94
C THR A 228 13.61 -6.84 -0.19
N SER A 229 13.42 -7.25 -1.44
CA SER A 229 13.83 -6.49 -2.62
C SER A 229 12.85 -6.70 -3.76
N ILE A 230 12.48 -5.62 -4.44
CA ILE A 230 11.69 -5.64 -5.68
C ILE A 230 12.43 -4.82 -6.72
N ILE A 231 12.72 -5.41 -7.88
CA ILE A 231 13.32 -4.71 -9.02
C ILE A 231 12.33 -4.73 -10.17
N SER A 232 12.00 -3.57 -10.72
CA SER A 232 11.13 -3.44 -11.88
C SER A 232 11.69 -2.42 -12.87
N ASN A 233 11.43 -2.65 -14.16
CA ASN A 233 11.74 -1.70 -15.24
C ASN A 233 10.50 -1.38 -16.10
N ASN A 234 9.29 -1.67 -15.58
CA ASN A 234 8.04 -1.50 -16.30
C ASN A 234 7.00 -0.74 -15.46
N SER A 235 5.92 -0.31 -16.10
CA SER A 235 4.79 0.30 -15.43
C SER A 235 3.88 -0.74 -14.78
N MET A 236 3.36 -0.42 -13.59
CA MET A 236 2.37 -1.23 -12.88
C MET A 236 1.08 -0.44 -12.67
N ASN A 237 -0.05 -1.14 -12.63
CA ASN A 237 -1.35 -0.59 -12.27
C ASN A 237 -1.84 -1.27 -10.99
N GLY A 238 -2.16 -0.47 -9.99
CA GLY A 238 -2.54 -0.94 -8.66
C GLY A 238 -1.63 -0.39 -7.58
N ALA A 239 -2.12 -0.47 -6.35
CA ALA A 239 -1.29 -0.25 -5.18
C ALA A 239 -0.24 -1.34 -5.02
N VAL A 240 0.91 -0.96 -4.47
CA VAL A 240 2.02 -1.85 -4.13
C VAL A 240 2.24 -1.80 -2.63
N LEU A 241 2.12 -2.96 -1.99
CA LEU A 241 2.36 -3.16 -0.58
C LEU A 241 3.54 -4.11 -0.41
N ALA A 242 4.69 -3.56 -0.02
CA ALA A 242 5.94 -4.31 0.14
C ALA A 242 6.75 -3.71 1.31
N THR A 243 6.20 -3.81 2.52
CA THR A 243 6.64 -3.00 3.67
C THR A 243 8.07 -3.28 4.13
N GLU A 244 8.64 -4.42 3.77
CA GLU A 244 10.02 -4.80 4.09
C GLU A 244 10.97 -4.67 2.89
N ALA A 245 10.48 -4.27 1.73
CA ALA A 245 11.25 -4.27 0.50
C ALA A 245 11.93 -2.93 0.22
N GLU A 246 13.16 -3.00 -0.26
CA GLU A 246 13.69 -1.96 -1.15
C GLU A 246 13.08 -2.13 -2.55
N LEU A 247 12.35 -1.11 -3.01
CA LEU A 247 11.81 -1.06 -4.36
C LEU A 247 12.73 -0.26 -5.28
N VAL A 248 13.23 -0.89 -6.34
CA VAL A 248 14.05 -0.27 -7.38
C VAL A 248 13.25 -0.19 -8.68
N LEU A 249 12.94 1.03 -9.12
CA LEU A 249 12.29 1.30 -10.41
C LEU A 249 13.29 1.90 -11.40
N ASN A 250 13.63 1.10 -12.41
CA ASN A 250 14.55 1.46 -13.51
C ASN A 250 13.75 1.84 -14.76
N GLY A 251 12.95 2.90 -14.67
CA GLY A 251 11.99 3.32 -15.69
C GLY A 251 10.55 2.90 -15.38
N GLY A 252 9.62 3.34 -16.21
CA GLY A 252 8.19 3.05 -16.04
C GLY A 252 7.54 3.90 -14.94
N GLY A 253 6.72 3.27 -14.10
CA GLY A 253 6.05 3.96 -13.00
C GLY A 253 4.91 3.13 -12.39
N ILE A 254 4.45 3.51 -11.22
CA ILE A 254 3.33 2.82 -10.56
C ILE A 254 2.12 3.75 -10.57
N ASN A 255 1.02 3.31 -11.18
CA ASN A 255 -0.27 3.99 -11.06
C ASN A 255 -0.99 3.42 -9.83
N GLY A 256 -0.73 4.01 -8.66
CA GLY A 256 -1.31 3.55 -7.41
C GLY A 256 -0.59 4.05 -6.16
N THR A 257 -1.14 3.71 -5.00
CA THR A 257 -0.49 3.88 -3.69
C THR A 257 0.69 2.93 -3.53
N VAL A 258 1.86 3.41 -3.11
CA VAL A 258 3.07 2.61 -2.88
C VAL A 258 3.49 2.72 -1.43
N ILE A 259 3.62 1.58 -0.74
CA ILE A 259 4.10 1.51 0.65
C ILE A 259 5.26 0.51 0.72
N VAL A 260 6.47 1.01 0.99
CA VAL A 260 7.71 0.24 0.94
C VAL A 260 8.67 0.59 2.09
N ASP A 261 9.70 -0.23 2.30
CA ASP A 261 10.75 0.10 3.26
C ASP A 261 11.62 1.26 2.75
N SER A 262 12.16 1.10 1.54
CA SER A 262 13.02 2.07 0.86
C SER A 262 12.70 2.08 -0.63
N ILE A 263 13.00 3.18 -1.34
CA ILE A 263 12.78 3.25 -2.78
C ILE A 263 13.92 3.96 -3.52
N SER A 264 14.28 3.40 -4.67
CA SER A 264 15.18 3.98 -5.65
C SER A 264 14.45 4.19 -6.97
N LEU A 265 14.35 5.45 -7.42
CA LEU A 265 13.68 5.79 -8.69
C LEU A 265 14.70 6.34 -9.69
N GLN A 266 14.76 5.69 -10.85
CA GLN A 266 15.58 6.10 -11.98
C GLN A 266 14.71 6.29 -13.21
N GLY A 267 14.25 7.52 -13.45
CA GLY A 267 13.36 7.82 -14.57
C GLY A 267 11.98 7.17 -14.44
N ALA A 268 11.48 7.06 -13.20
CA ALA A 268 10.20 6.45 -12.87
C ALA A 268 9.33 7.40 -12.03
N GLU A 269 8.02 7.18 -12.07
CA GLU A 269 7.02 8.05 -11.45
C GLU A 269 6.04 7.24 -10.58
N ILE A 270 5.58 7.84 -9.48
CA ILE A 270 4.44 7.34 -8.71
C ILE A 270 3.23 8.18 -9.09
N ARG A 271 2.36 7.61 -9.89
CA ARG A 271 1.21 8.28 -10.49
C ARG A 271 -0.03 8.12 -9.61
N GLY A 272 -1.11 8.80 -10.00
CA GLY A 272 -2.36 8.88 -9.25
C GLY A 272 -3.08 7.54 -9.00
N ASN A 273 -4.34 7.66 -8.59
CA ASN A 273 -5.24 6.56 -8.16
C ASN A 273 -4.86 5.93 -6.83
N ILE A 274 -5.18 6.65 -5.77
CA ILE A 274 -5.17 6.13 -4.42
C ILE A 274 -6.02 4.83 -4.36
N TYR A 275 -5.51 3.83 -3.66
CA TYR A 275 -6.25 2.60 -3.42
C TYR A 275 -7.51 2.85 -2.59
N THR A 276 -8.65 2.34 -3.06
CA THR A 276 -9.95 2.43 -2.39
C THR A 276 -10.58 1.06 -2.15
N GLY A 277 -9.86 -0.02 -2.47
CA GLY A 277 -10.31 -1.39 -2.20
C GLY A 277 -10.21 -1.76 -0.72
N ILE A 278 -10.33 -3.04 -0.39
CA ILE A 278 -10.27 -3.47 1.00
C ILE A 278 -8.86 -3.34 1.55
N VAL A 279 -8.74 -2.55 2.62
CA VAL A 279 -7.64 -2.65 3.57
C VAL A 279 -8.16 -3.27 4.86
N PRO A 280 -7.69 -4.47 5.24
CA PRO A 280 -8.07 -5.08 6.50
C PRO A 280 -7.51 -4.23 7.65
N THR A 281 -8.40 -3.54 8.39
CA THR A 281 -7.98 -2.95 9.66
C THR A 281 -7.92 -4.02 10.75
N PRO A 282 -6.98 -3.92 11.71
CA PRO A 282 -6.92 -4.85 12.84
C PRO A 282 -8.24 -5.04 13.61
N GLY A 283 -9.18 -4.07 13.52
CA GLY A 283 -10.52 -4.16 14.11
C GLY A 283 -11.49 -5.10 13.39
N THR A 284 -11.34 -5.30 12.07
CA THR A 284 -12.26 -6.12 11.28
C THR A 284 -12.06 -7.62 11.51
N VAL A 285 -10.81 -8.03 11.78
CA VAL A 285 -10.43 -9.44 12.00
C VAL A 285 -10.95 -9.96 13.35
N SER A 286 -10.98 -9.10 14.37
CA SER A 286 -11.45 -9.44 15.72
C SER A 286 -12.96 -9.73 15.77
N LEU A 287 -13.75 -9.09 14.90
CA LEU A 287 -15.20 -9.27 14.88
C LEU A 287 -15.62 -10.60 14.20
N MET A 288 -14.87 -11.04 13.18
CA MET A 288 -15.17 -12.28 12.45
C MET A 288 -14.81 -13.54 13.24
N GLY A 289 -13.72 -13.52 14.02
CA GLY A 289 -13.33 -14.64 14.89
C GLY A 289 -14.35 -14.89 16.01
N LEU A 290 -14.96 -13.84 16.57
CA LEU A 290 -15.97 -13.97 17.62
C LEU A 290 -17.35 -14.40 17.09
N ALA A 291 -17.76 -13.90 15.92
CA ALA A 291 -19.02 -14.29 15.29
C ALA A 291 -19.06 -15.79 14.96
N GLY A 292 -17.95 -16.35 14.46
CA GLY A 292 -17.81 -17.79 14.20
C GLY A 292 -17.90 -18.65 15.47
N MET A 293 -17.27 -18.21 16.57
CA MET A 293 -17.31 -18.94 17.85
C MET A 293 -18.68 -18.86 18.55
N CYS A 294 -19.39 -17.73 18.44
CA CYS A 294 -20.75 -17.61 18.97
C CYS A 294 -21.78 -18.43 18.19
N ALA A 295 -21.61 -18.59 16.87
CA ALA A 295 -22.44 -19.47 16.05
C ALA A 295 -22.20 -20.96 16.35
N MET A 296 -20.95 -21.39 16.55
CA MET A 296 -20.62 -22.78 16.89
C MET A 296 -21.09 -23.23 18.28
N ARG A 297 -21.27 -22.30 19.23
CA ARG A 297 -21.75 -22.65 20.58
C ARG A 297 -23.27 -22.80 20.68
N ARG A 298 -24.02 -22.37 19.66
CA ARG A 298 -25.50 -22.43 19.65
C ARG A 298 -26.06 -23.72 19.05
N THR A 299 -25.28 -24.52 18.32
CA THR A 299 -25.76 -25.71 17.62
C THR A 299 -25.52 -27.05 18.34
N ARG A 300 -24.99 -27.05 19.58
CA ARG A 300 -24.75 -28.29 20.36
C ARG A 300 -25.71 -28.54 21.54
N ARG A 301 -26.96 -28.06 21.46
CA ARG A 301 -28.02 -28.47 22.38
C ARG A 301 -29.34 -28.68 21.63
N SER A 302 -29.43 -29.83 20.97
CA SER A 302 -30.70 -30.50 20.63
C SER A 302 -30.36 -31.96 20.27
N ALA A 303 -30.18 -32.78 21.30
CA ALA A 303 -30.30 -34.23 21.31
C ALA A 303 -30.72 -34.63 22.73
#